data_AF-A0A1I8D4I9-F1
#
_entry.id   AF-A0A1I8D4I9-F1
#
_cell.length_a   1.000
_cell.length_b   1.000
_cell.length_c   1.000
_cell.angle_alpha   90.00
_cell.angle_beta   90.00
_cell.angle_gamma   90.00
#
_symmetry.space_group_name_H-M   'P 1'
#
loop_
_entity.id
_entity.type
_entity.pdbx_description
1 polymer ?
#
loop_
_entity_poly.entity_id
_entity_poly.type
_entity_poly.pdbx_seq_one_letter_code
_entity_poly.pdbx_strand_id
1 'polypeptide(L)'
;MIRLTHCQTKLPRPMPMPTKMNIALIISLVLILPQLVLSSTYSPTAYPNPTKTGYKECNLKSIGNICDVGEVLSFSDRYRLDYELRKMNERSAGSGGNHCSISGIKAILVIDSDVNQNFADQLNKLYNLDGQCKKSVVFLLDSSTNKLFYATESDTGVDTNQFAAIISGARSELQSGEYAKALVNIFKQIGGNGNRQATQDVPSSNTNQKPNIQPTSKSNSLVPPGSKREKILNALGGLFNKIQGGRK
;
A
#
# COMPACT_ATOMS: atom_id res chain seq x y z
N MET A 1 106.38 25.66 2.84
CA MET A 1 106.05 25.54 1.41
C MET A 1 105.02 24.44 1.23
N ILE A 2 103.95 24.77 0.51
CA ILE A 2 102.66 24.10 0.47
C ILE A 2 102.75 22.80 -0.33
N ARG A 3 102.22 21.69 0.21
CA ARG A 3 101.83 20.51 -0.58
C ARG A 3 100.42 20.07 -0.17
N LEU A 4 99.49 20.37 -1.07
CA LEU A 4 98.10 19.94 -1.09
C LEU A 4 98.00 18.46 -1.47
N THR A 5 97.19 17.69 -0.75
CA THR A 5 96.49 16.45 -1.16
C THR A 5 95.89 15.83 0.11
N HIS A 6 94.69 15.29 0.21
CA HIS A 6 93.68 14.85 -0.75
C HIS A 6 92.35 14.73 0.04
N CYS A 7 91.25 15.28 -0.46
CA CYS A 7 89.93 15.17 0.18
C CYS A 7 89.20 13.93 -0.39
N GLN A 8 88.95 12.92 0.44
CA GLN A 8 88.16 11.74 0.07
C GLN A 8 86.68 12.00 0.38
N THR A 9 85.90 12.35 -0.64
CA THR A 9 84.44 12.43 -0.54
C THR A 9 83.84 11.04 -0.67
N LYS A 10 83.31 10.54 0.45
CA LYS A 10 82.57 9.27 0.56
C LYS A 10 81.26 9.38 -0.22
N LEU A 11 81.08 8.57 -1.27
CA LEU A 11 79.81 8.51 -2.01
C LEU A 11 78.67 7.99 -1.12
N PRO A 12 77.47 8.60 -1.18
CA PRO A 12 76.27 8.03 -0.57
C PRO A 12 75.80 6.80 -1.35
N ARG A 13 75.35 5.77 -0.61
CA ARG A 13 74.76 4.55 -1.18
C ARG A 13 73.45 4.88 -1.91
N PRO A 14 73.17 4.24 -3.06
CA PRO A 14 71.90 4.42 -3.75
C PRO A 14 70.75 3.91 -2.88
N MET A 15 69.74 4.76 -2.67
CA MET A 15 68.48 4.34 -2.07
C MET A 15 67.67 3.49 -3.07
N PRO A 16 66.95 2.46 -2.59
CA PRO A 16 66.10 1.65 -3.44
C PRO A 16 64.97 2.51 -4.01
N MET A 17 64.84 2.51 -5.35
CA MET A 17 63.71 3.14 -6.03
C MET A 17 62.40 2.47 -5.63
N PRO A 18 61.28 3.22 -5.60
CA PRO A 18 59.96 2.65 -5.41
C PRO A 18 59.67 1.65 -6.53
N THR A 19 59.39 0.42 -6.13
CA THR A 19 58.81 -0.62 -6.99
C THR A 19 57.62 -0.05 -7.74
N LYS A 20 57.65 -0.23 -9.07
CA LYS A 20 56.58 0.13 -10.00
C LYS A 20 55.23 -0.29 -9.42
N MET A 21 54.49 0.69 -8.92
CA MET A 21 53.14 0.49 -8.42
C MET A 21 52.28 0.08 -9.61
N ASN A 22 51.85 -1.19 -9.63
CA ASN A 22 51.08 -1.78 -10.71
C ASN A 22 49.77 -1.01 -10.90
N ILE A 23 49.73 -0.11 -11.89
CA ILE A 23 48.55 0.66 -12.28
C ILE A 23 47.36 -0.26 -12.59
N ALA A 24 47.63 -1.50 -13.03
CA ALA A 24 46.61 -2.54 -13.23
C ALA A 24 45.85 -2.93 -11.95
N LEU A 25 46.48 -2.83 -10.78
CA LEU A 25 45.88 -3.20 -9.50
C LEU A 25 44.94 -2.11 -8.97
N ILE A 26 45.23 -0.84 -9.29
CA ILE A 26 44.35 0.31 -9.00
C ILE A 26 43.13 0.30 -9.94
N ILE A 27 43.32 -0.01 -11.22
CA ILE A 27 42.21 -0.11 -12.19
C ILE A 27 41.28 -1.29 -11.84
N SER A 28 41.84 -2.42 -11.39
CA SER A 28 41.02 -3.56 -10.93
C SER A 28 40.26 -3.29 -9.62
N LEU A 29 40.76 -2.42 -8.74
CA LEU A 29 40.09 -2.06 -7.49
C LEU A 29 38.96 -1.02 -7.70
N VAL A 30 39.11 -0.12 -8.69
CA VAL A 30 38.11 0.90 -9.04
C VAL A 30 36.90 0.31 -9.80
N LEU A 31 37.07 -0.81 -10.49
CA LEU A 31 35.99 -1.51 -11.22
C LEU A 31 35.06 -2.37 -10.34
N ILE A 32 35.39 -2.60 -9.06
CA ILE A 32 34.59 -3.44 -8.14
C ILE A 32 33.64 -2.57 -7.26
N LEU A 33 33.74 -1.24 -7.32
CA LEU A 33 33.09 -0.33 -6.37
C LEU A 33 31.70 0.27 -6.71
N PRO A 34 31.02 0.07 -7.87
CA PRO A 34 29.68 0.59 -8.04
C PRO A 34 28.61 -0.50 -7.86
N GLN A 35 28.63 -1.22 -6.73
CA GLN A 35 27.50 -2.07 -6.31
C GLN A 35 27.06 -1.75 -4.87
N LEU A 36 27.16 -0.47 -4.45
CA LEU A 36 26.44 -0.02 -3.27
C LEU A 36 24.93 -0.05 -3.58
N VAL A 37 24.34 -1.21 -3.29
CA VAL A 37 22.96 -1.45 -2.89
C VAL A 37 22.23 -0.16 -2.50
N LEU A 38 21.30 0.25 -3.36
CA LEU A 38 20.16 1.06 -2.96
C LEU A 38 19.28 0.16 -2.08
N SER A 39 19.59 0.08 -0.79
CA SER A 39 18.67 -0.51 0.19
C SER A 39 17.65 0.55 0.58
N SER A 40 16.42 0.15 0.92
CA SER A 40 15.40 1.07 1.44
C SER A 40 16.03 1.95 2.53
N THR A 41 15.99 3.26 2.34
CA THR A 41 16.62 4.21 3.28
C THR A 41 15.94 4.24 4.64
N TYR A 42 14.75 3.68 4.76
CA TYR A 42 13.98 3.65 6.00
C TYR A 42 14.03 2.29 6.68
N SER A 43 14.42 2.28 7.96
CA SER A 43 14.13 1.17 8.85
C SER A 43 12.67 1.24 9.32
N PRO A 44 12.04 0.11 9.71
CA PRO A 44 10.66 0.12 10.20
C PRO A 44 10.41 1.10 11.35
N THR A 45 11.41 1.28 12.24
CA THR A 45 11.31 2.19 13.40
C THR A 45 11.35 3.67 13.03
N ALA A 46 11.92 4.01 11.88
CA ALA A 46 12.01 5.38 11.37
C ALA A 46 10.98 5.66 10.27
N TYR A 47 10.18 4.67 9.87
CA TYR A 47 9.20 4.82 8.81
C TYR A 47 8.05 5.74 9.26
N PRO A 48 7.65 6.73 8.44
CA PRO A 48 6.66 7.73 8.85
C PRO A 48 5.25 7.14 8.99
N ASN A 49 4.59 7.48 10.10
CA ASN A 49 3.22 7.04 10.37
C ASN A 49 2.19 8.08 9.85
N PRO A 50 1.45 7.78 8.76
CA PRO A 50 0.51 8.72 8.15
C PRO A 50 -0.76 8.94 8.97
N THR A 51 -1.04 8.08 9.95
CA THR A 51 -2.20 8.20 10.85
C THR A 51 -1.94 9.17 12.01
N LYS A 52 -0.70 9.64 12.16
CA LYS A 52 -0.25 10.57 13.22
C LYS A 52 0.42 11.78 12.57
N THR A 53 1.64 12.12 12.99
CA THR A 53 2.37 13.31 12.51
C THR A 53 3.13 13.08 11.20
N GLY A 54 3.33 11.83 10.77
CA GLY A 54 4.18 11.48 9.62
C GLY A 54 3.52 11.59 8.25
N TYR A 55 2.34 12.22 8.14
CA TYR A 55 1.57 12.23 6.89
C TYR A 55 2.23 13.06 5.78
N LYS A 56 3.05 14.06 6.13
CA LYS A 56 3.73 14.90 5.13
C LYS A 56 4.85 14.15 4.44
N GLU A 57 5.63 13.39 5.20
CA GLU A 57 6.70 12.50 4.74
C GLU A 57 6.15 11.36 3.88
N CYS A 58 4.88 10.98 4.13
CA CYS A 58 4.11 10.06 3.31
C CYS A 58 3.49 10.70 2.05
N ASN A 59 3.86 11.93 1.71
CA ASN A 59 3.37 12.69 0.55
C ASN A 59 1.84 12.95 0.56
N LEU A 60 1.27 13.16 1.74
CA LEU A 60 -0.12 13.56 1.94
C LEU A 60 -0.24 15.02 2.45
N LYS A 61 -1.35 15.68 2.10
CA LYS A 61 -1.72 17.01 2.63
C LYS A 61 -2.28 16.98 4.05
N SER A 62 -2.73 15.83 4.53
CA SER A 62 -3.35 15.63 5.85
C SER A 62 -3.16 14.18 6.30
N ILE A 63 -3.50 13.91 7.56
CA ILE A 63 -3.57 12.55 8.12
C ILE A 63 -4.37 11.64 7.19
N GLY A 64 -3.87 10.42 7.00
CA GLY A 64 -4.46 9.41 6.13
C GLY A 64 -3.99 8.00 6.46
N ASN A 65 -4.42 7.06 5.63
CA ASN A 65 -4.13 5.63 5.78
C ASN A 65 -3.14 5.12 4.73
N ILE A 66 -2.38 6.00 4.10
CA ILE A 66 -1.39 5.63 3.08
C ILE A 66 -0.07 6.29 3.36
N CYS A 67 1.01 5.52 3.21
CA CYS A 67 2.35 6.05 3.17
C CYS A 67 3.07 5.59 1.91
N ASP A 68 3.42 6.55 1.07
CA ASP A 68 4.10 6.34 -0.21
C ASP A 68 5.24 7.36 -0.30
N VAL A 69 6.32 7.09 0.45
CA VAL A 69 7.47 7.99 0.58
C VAL A 69 8.22 8.14 -0.75
N GLY A 70 8.30 7.05 -1.52
CA GLY A 70 8.95 7.01 -2.84
C GLY A 70 8.12 7.58 -3.99
N GLU A 71 6.93 8.11 -3.70
CA GLU A 71 5.99 8.65 -4.70
C GLU A 71 5.69 7.71 -5.87
N VAL A 72 5.54 6.42 -5.58
CA VAL A 72 5.20 5.38 -6.56
C VAL A 72 3.80 5.62 -7.13
N LEU A 73 2.89 6.15 -6.33
CA LEU A 73 1.54 6.49 -6.76
C LEU A 73 1.44 7.94 -7.22
N SER A 74 0.52 8.19 -8.15
CA SER A 74 0.09 9.56 -8.42
C SER A 74 -0.55 10.18 -7.19
N PHE A 75 -0.51 11.51 -7.09
CA PHE A 75 -1.22 12.24 -6.04
C PHE A 75 -2.69 11.81 -5.94
N SER A 76 -3.38 11.68 -7.07
CA SER A 76 -4.79 11.29 -7.10
C SER A 76 -5.02 9.87 -6.57
N ASP A 77 -4.15 8.92 -6.94
CA ASP A 77 -4.28 7.53 -6.52
C ASP A 77 -4.05 7.34 -5.03
N ARG A 78 -3.14 8.12 -4.42
CA ARG A 78 -2.98 8.15 -2.96
C ARG A 78 -4.31 8.46 -2.26
N TYR A 79 -5.05 9.47 -2.70
CA TYR A 79 -6.34 9.81 -2.07
C TYR A 79 -7.46 8.83 -2.41
N ARG A 80 -7.46 8.26 -3.62
CA ARG A 80 -8.41 7.23 -4.01
C ARG A 80 -8.26 5.97 -3.16
N LEU A 81 -7.03 5.52 -2.93
CA LEU A 81 -6.75 4.35 -2.12
C LEU A 81 -6.98 4.62 -0.63
N ASP A 82 -6.66 5.83 -0.13
CA ASP A 82 -6.97 6.24 1.24
C ASP A 82 -8.47 6.18 1.51
N TYR A 83 -9.28 6.65 0.55
CA TYR A 83 -10.74 6.51 0.59
C TYR A 83 -11.17 5.04 0.65
N GLU A 84 -10.60 4.16 -0.17
CA GLU A 84 -10.97 2.74 -0.16
C GLU A 84 -10.56 2.00 1.11
N LEU A 85 -9.46 2.38 1.76
CA LEU A 85 -9.08 1.86 3.07
C LEU A 85 -10.11 2.25 4.15
N ARG A 86 -10.60 3.50 4.14
CA ARG A 86 -11.70 3.93 5.03
C ARG A 86 -12.98 3.16 4.74
N LYS A 87 -13.34 2.99 3.46
CA LYS A 87 -14.49 2.18 3.07
C LYS A 87 -14.33 0.71 3.47
N MET A 88 -13.12 0.16 3.47
CA MET A 88 -12.86 -1.19 3.95
C MET A 88 -13.18 -1.33 5.44
N ASN A 89 -12.77 -0.35 6.26
CA ASN A 89 -13.15 -0.29 7.68
C ASN A 89 -14.68 -0.29 7.81
N GLU A 90 -15.38 0.60 7.10
CA GLU A 90 -16.85 0.64 7.13
C GLU A 90 -17.52 -0.67 6.68
N ARG A 91 -17.01 -1.32 5.63
CA ARG A 91 -17.57 -2.58 5.08
C ARG A 91 -17.38 -3.76 6.03
N SER A 92 -16.29 -3.76 6.79
CA SER A 92 -15.95 -4.83 7.75
C SER A 92 -16.50 -4.60 9.16
N ALA A 93 -17.18 -3.47 9.39
CA ALA A 93 -17.83 -3.18 10.66
C ALA A 93 -19.04 -4.12 10.90
N GLY A 94 -19.18 -4.61 12.13
CA GLY A 94 -20.35 -5.37 12.56
C GLY A 94 -21.57 -4.48 12.78
N SER A 95 -22.76 -5.09 12.83
CA SER A 95 -24.04 -4.37 12.96
C SER A 95 -24.57 -4.25 14.40
N GLY A 96 -23.93 -4.89 15.38
CA GLY A 96 -24.35 -4.84 16.78
C GLY A 96 -23.36 -5.47 17.75
N GLY A 97 -23.56 -5.26 19.05
CA GLY A 97 -22.73 -5.79 20.13
C GLY A 97 -21.88 -4.73 20.84
N ASN A 98 -20.76 -5.15 21.43
CA ASN A 98 -19.83 -4.25 22.10
C ASN A 98 -19.01 -3.42 21.10
N HIS A 99 -18.21 -2.48 21.60
CA HIS A 99 -17.38 -1.59 20.77
C HIS A 99 -16.53 -2.35 19.73
N CYS A 100 -15.88 -3.44 20.13
CA CYS A 100 -15.04 -4.22 19.22
C CYS A 100 -15.85 -5.03 18.22
N SER A 101 -17.07 -5.44 18.55
CA SER A 101 -17.98 -6.16 17.64
C SER A 101 -18.43 -5.28 16.47
N ILE A 102 -18.72 -4.00 16.75
CA ILE A 102 -19.16 -3.04 15.73
C ILE A 102 -18.00 -2.30 15.04
N SER A 103 -16.77 -2.40 15.56
CA SER A 103 -15.60 -1.80 14.93
C SER A 103 -15.16 -2.63 13.73
N GLY A 104 -14.89 -1.94 12.61
CA GLY A 104 -14.30 -2.54 11.44
C GLY A 104 -12.78 -2.59 11.49
N ILE A 105 -12.18 -3.12 10.43
CA ILE A 105 -10.74 -3.29 10.29
C ILE A 105 -10.09 -1.93 10.00
N LYS A 106 -9.19 -1.48 10.89
CA LYS A 106 -8.33 -0.33 10.62
C LYS A 106 -7.17 -0.78 9.74
N ALA A 107 -6.99 -0.12 8.59
CA ALA A 107 -5.94 -0.51 7.67
C ALA A 107 -5.11 0.65 7.19
N ILE A 108 -3.84 0.34 6.90
CA ILE A 108 -2.88 1.25 6.29
C ILE A 108 -2.24 0.56 5.08
N LEU A 109 -1.96 1.32 4.03
CA LEU A 109 -1.10 0.90 2.93
C LEU A 109 0.25 1.60 3.04
N VAL A 110 1.31 0.83 2.98
CA VAL A 110 2.68 1.31 2.88
C VAL A 110 3.26 0.86 1.54
N ILE A 111 3.96 1.77 0.86
CA ILE A 111 4.61 1.51 -0.42
C ILE A 111 6.05 1.97 -0.34
N ASP A 112 6.98 1.04 -0.59
CA ASP A 112 8.41 1.33 -0.65
C ASP A 112 9.12 0.28 -1.52
N SER A 113 10.40 0.48 -1.83
CA SER A 113 11.23 -0.52 -2.52
C SER A 113 12.01 -1.39 -1.54
N ASP A 114 12.38 -2.60 -1.94
CA ASP A 114 13.29 -3.50 -1.21
C ASP A 114 12.81 -3.90 0.20
N VAL A 115 11.49 -3.93 0.38
CA VAL A 115 10.84 -4.31 1.64
C VAL A 115 10.37 -5.77 1.64
N ASN A 116 10.03 -6.30 2.82
CA ASN A 116 9.66 -7.70 2.99
C ASN A 116 8.61 -7.90 4.10
N GLN A 117 8.17 -9.15 4.28
CA GLN A 117 7.18 -9.52 5.30
C GLN A 117 7.53 -9.04 6.72
N ASN A 118 8.80 -9.20 7.13
CA ASN A 118 9.25 -8.77 8.47
C ASN A 118 9.16 -7.24 8.65
N PHE A 119 9.23 -6.47 7.56
CA PHE A 119 8.98 -5.03 7.59
C PHE A 119 7.50 -4.74 7.92
N ALA A 120 6.56 -5.43 7.26
CA ALA A 120 5.13 -5.30 7.52
C ALA A 120 4.79 -5.68 8.98
N ASP A 121 5.37 -6.78 9.47
CA ASP A 121 5.17 -7.26 10.84
C ASP A 121 5.65 -6.24 11.89
N GLN A 122 6.81 -5.62 11.64
CA GLN A 122 7.34 -4.57 12.51
C GLN A 122 6.48 -3.31 12.48
N LEU A 123 6.03 -2.87 11.30
CA LEU A 123 5.13 -1.72 11.20
C LEU A 123 3.82 -1.96 11.94
N ASN A 124 3.23 -3.16 11.84
CA ASN A 124 2.00 -3.47 12.55
C ASN A 124 2.15 -3.32 14.07
N LYS A 125 3.29 -3.78 14.62
CA LYS A 125 3.63 -3.60 16.04
C LYS A 125 3.86 -2.13 16.42
N LEU A 126 4.63 -1.41 15.61
CA LEU A 126 5.04 -0.03 15.89
C LEU A 126 3.87 0.96 15.75
N TYR A 127 3.01 0.77 14.76
CA TYR A 127 1.89 1.66 14.51
C TYR A 127 0.75 1.43 15.47
N ASN A 128 0.55 0.17 15.90
CA ASN A 128 -0.46 -0.23 16.88
C ASN A 128 -1.82 0.42 16.55
N LEU A 129 -2.26 0.22 15.29
CA LEU A 129 -3.41 0.92 14.72
C LEU A 129 -4.70 0.66 15.52
N ASP A 130 -4.81 -0.54 16.12
CA ASP A 130 -5.94 -0.91 16.94
C ASP A 130 -5.57 -1.60 18.25
N GLY A 131 -4.86 -0.88 19.12
CA GLY A 131 -4.42 -1.40 20.41
C GLY A 131 -5.52 -1.98 21.33
N GLN A 132 -6.78 -1.60 21.13
CA GLN A 132 -7.91 -2.08 21.94
C GLN A 132 -8.60 -3.32 21.36
N CYS A 133 -9.05 -3.26 20.11
CA CYS A 133 -9.89 -4.32 19.54
C CYS A 133 -9.12 -5.31 18.67
N LYS A 134 -7.82 -5.08 18.43
CA LYS A 134 -6.96 -5.99 17.67
C LYS A 134 -7.45 -6.27 16.25
N LYS A 135 -8.12 -5.28 15.66
CA LYS A 135 -8.64 -5.29 14.28
C LYS A 135 -7.86 -4.36 13.37
N SER A 136 -6.60 -4.70 13.11
CA SER A 136 -5.82 -3.94 12.13
C SER A 136 -5.04 -4.76 11.12
N VAL A 137 -4.82 -4.16 9.95
CA VAL A 137 -4.01 -4.71 8.87
C VAL A 137 -3.05 -3.65 8.32
N VAL A 138 -1.77 -4.00 8.25
CA VAL A 138 -0.78 -3.26 7.45
C VAL A 138 -0.62 -3.98 6.13
N PHE A 139 -0.94 -3.29 5.03
CA PHE A 139 -0.57 -3.72 3.67
C PHE A 139 0.76 -3.09 3.30
N LEU A 140 1.68 -3.87 2.75
CA LEU A 140 3.00 -3.40 2.36
C LEU A 140 3.31 -3.82 0.92
N LEU A 141 3.29 -2.86 0.00
CA LEU A 141 3.64 -3.08 -1.41
C LEU A 141 5.13 -2.80 -1.60
N ASP A 142 5.87 -3.83 -1.99
CA ASP A 142 7.22 -3.68 -2.51
C ASP A 142 7.15 -3.27 -3.99
N SER A 143 7.46 -2.01 -4.27
CA SER A 143 7.44 -1.44 -5.61
C SER A 143 8.56 -1.95 -6.52
N SER A 144 9.59 -2.61 -5.96
CA SER A 144 10.68 -3.21 -6.74
C SER A 144 10.32 -4.57 -7.32
N THR A 145 9.52 -5.36 -6.58
CA THR A 145 9.13 -6.72 -6.99
C THR A 145 7.63 -6.89 -7.26
N ASN A 146 6.85 -5.82 -7.11
CA ASN A 146 5.39 -5.79 -7.23
C ASN A 146 4.69 -6.79 -6.31
N LYS A 147 5.31 -7.10 -5.17
CA LYS A 147 4.78 -8.04 -4.17
C LYS A 147 4.05 -7.28 -3.08
N LEU A 148 2.87 -7.77 -2.74
CA LEU A 148 2.09 -7.25 -1.63
C LEU A 148 2.23 -8.19 -0.42
N PHE A 149 2.85 -7.69 0.63
CA PHE A 149 2.92 -8.30 1.95
C PHE A 149 1.82 -7.74 2.84
N TYR A 150 1.58 -8.40 3.97
CA TYR A 150 0.59 -7.94 4.94
C TYR A 150 0.88 -8.43 6.35
N ALA A 151 0.49 -7.64 7.35
CA ALA A 151 0.53 -8.04 8.74
C ALA A 151 -0.80 -7.71 9.41
N THR A 152 -1.39 -8.69 10.09
CA THR A 152 -2.71 -8.55 10.75
C THR A 152 -2.58 -8.68 12.26
N GLU A 153 -3.51 -8.08 12.99
CA GLU A 153 -3.81 -8.48 14.37
C GLU A 153 -4.84 -9.61 14.43
N SER A 154 -5.01 -10.22 15.61
CA SER A 154 -5.74 -11.48 15.79
C SER A 154 -7.23 -11.43 15.43
N ASP A 155 -7.87 -10.28 15.57
CA ASP A 155 -9.34 -10.17 15.57
C ASP A 155 -9.86 -9.58 14.24
N THR A 156 -9.01 -9.50 13.23
CA THR A 156 -9.37 -8.99 11.90
C THR A 156 -10.38 -9.86 11.17
N GLY A 157 -10.50 -11.14 11.53
CA GLY A 157 -11.33 -12.11 10.80
C GLY A 157 -10.86 -12.39 9.37
N VAL A 158 -9.64 -11.97 9.02
CA VAL A 158 -9.03 -12.22 7.71
C VAL A 158 -8.17 -13.48 7.82
N ASP A 159 -8.64 -14.57 7.23
CA ASP A 159 -7.86 -15.80 7.13
C ASP A 159 -6.67 -15.66 6.17
N THR A 160 -5.55 -16.31 6.48
CA THR A 160 -4.33 -16.26 5.68
C THR A 160 -4.52 -16.85 4.28
N ASN A 161 -5.28 -17.94 4.15
CA ASN A 161 -5.54 -18.56 2.85
C ASN A 161 -6.47 -17.69 2.01
N GLN A 162 -7.49 -17.09 2.65
CA GLN A 162 -8.37 -16.13 1.99
C GLN A 162 -7.57 -14.93 1.46
N PHE A 163 -6.66 -14.40 2.26
CA PHE A 163 -5.80 -13.29 1.85
C PHE A 163 -4.92 -13.66 0.65
N ALA A 164 -4.24 -14.80 0.71
CA ALA A 164 -3.41 -15.31 -0.38
C ALA A 164 -4.22 -15.50 -1.68
N ALA A 165 -5.46 -15.99 -1.58
CA ALA A 165 -6.36 -16.14 -2.72
C ALA A 165 -6.75 -14.78 -3.34
N ILE A 166 -7.08 -13.79 -2.50
CA ILE A 166 -7.43 -12.44 -2.96
C ILE A 166 -6.25 -11.79 -3.70
N ILE A 167 -5.03 -11.86 -3.15
CA ILE A 167 -3.83 -11.33 -3.81
C ILE A 167 -3.54 -12.05 -5.12
N SER A 168 -3.67 -13.38 -5.13
CA SER A 168 -3.42 -14.17 -6.34
C SER A 168 -4.33 -13.75 -7.49
N GLY A 169 -5.59 -13.40 -7.18
CA GLY A 169 -6.54 -12.86 -8.16
C GLY A 169 -6.20 -11.46 -8.70
N ALA A 170 -5.36 -10.68 -8.01
CA ALA A 170 -4.92 -9.35 -8.43
C ALA A 170 -3.49 -9.33 -9.01
N ARG A 171 -2.87 -10.50 -9.18
CA ARG A 171 -1.45 -10.63 -9.57
C ARG A 171 -1.14 -9.97 -10.91
N SER A 172 -2.03 -10.10 -11.90
CA SER A 172 -1.81 -9.50 -13.22
C SER A 172 -1.73 -7.98 -13.11
N GLU A 173 -2.68 -7.33 -12.43
CA GLU A 173 -2.66 -5.89 -12.24
C GLU A 173 -1.43 -5.42 -11.44
N LEU A 174 -1.06 -6.13 -10.37
CA LEU A 174 0.14 -5.80 -9.60
C LEU A 174 1.40 -5.89 -10.47
N GLN A 175 1.54 -6.96 -11.27
CA GLN A 175 2.68 -7.16 -12.15
C GLN A 175 2.76 -6.13 -13.28
N SER A 176 1.61 -5.65 -13.76
CA SER A 176 1.53 -4.59 -14.77
C SER A 176 1.72 -3.17 -14.22
N GLY A 177 1.92 -3.00 -12.91
CA GLY A 177 2.04 -1.68 -12.29
C GLY A 177 0.70 -0.94 -12.11
N GLU A 178 -0.42 -1.62 -12.35
CA GLU A 178 -1.79 -1.10 -12.20
C GLU A 178 -2.22 -1.11 -10.72
N TYR A 179 -1.38 -0.54 -9.84
CA TYR A 179 -1.51 -0.66 -8.38
C TYR A 179 -2.86 -0.15 -7.88
N ALA A 180 -3.31 1.02 -8.34
CA ALA A 180 -4.56 1.58 -7.89
C ALA A 180 -5.74 0.64 -8.18
N LYS A 181 -5.79 0.04 -9.37
CA LYS A 181 -6.82 -0.93 -9.75
C LYS A 181 -6.73 -2.20 -8.90
N ALA A 182 -5.53 -2.78 -8.77
CA ALA A 182 -5.29 -3.99 -7.98
C ALA A 182 -5.73 -3.80 -6.52
N LEU A 183 -5.22 -2.75 -5.87
CA LEU A 183 -5.41 -2.50 -4.45
C LEU A 183 -6.87 -2.13 -4.12
N VAL A 184 -7.55 -1.37 -4.98
CA VAL A 184 -9.00 -1.13 -4.84
C VAL A 184 -9.76 -2.45 -4.81
N ASN A 185 -9.44 -3.39 -5.71
CA ASN A 185 -10.12 -4.69 -5.77
C ASN A 185 -9.82 -5.55 -4.53
N ILE A 186 -8.57 -5.53 -4.05
CA ILE A 186 -8.16 -6.24 -2.84
C ILE A 186 -8.93 -5.70 -1.62
N PHE A 187 -8.95 -4.37 -1.42
CA PHE A 187 -9.63 -3.75 -0.28
C PHE A 187 -11.15 -3.96 -0.30
N LYS A 188 -11.75 -4.05 -1.49
CA LYS A 188 -13.17 -4.38 -1.64
C LYS A 188 -13.46 -5.82 -1.23
N GLN A 189 -12.62 -6.77 -1.64
CA GLN A 189 -12.81 -8.19 -1.29
C GLN A 189 -12.60 -8.43 0.20
N ILE A 190 -11.54 -7.87 0.78
CA ILE A 190 -11.27 -8.02 2.22
C ILE A 190 -12.39 -7.39 3.06
N GLY A 191 -12.79 -6.15 2.75
CA GLY A 191 -13.86 -5.48 3.48
C GLY A 191 -15.24 -6.10 3.25
N GLY A 192 -15.49 -6.71 2.08
CA GLY A 192 -16.78 -7.31 1.72
C GLY A 192 -16.98 -8.75 2.18
N ASN A 193 -15.90 -9.48 2.47
CA ASN A 193 -15.98 -10.89 2.87
C ASN A 193 -16.08 -11.08 4.40
N GLY A 194 -15.90 -10.02 5.20
CA GLY A 194 -15.94 -10.08 6.67
C GLY A 194 -17.30 -10.38 7.30
N ASN A 195 -18.34 -10.72 6.52
CA ASN A 195 -19.68 -10.99 7.07
C ASN A 195 -20.54 -11.99 6.27
N ARG A 196 -19.95 -12.96 5.54
CA ARG A 196 -20.71 -13.95 4.76
C ARG A 196 -20.23 -15.40 4.87
N GLN A 197 -19.89 -15.84 6.08
CA GLN A 197 -19.78 -17.28 6.35
C GLN A 197 -20.23 -17.63 7.78
N ALA A 198 -21.55 -17.56 7.96
CA ALA A 198 -22.36 -18.29 8.95
C ALA A 198 -23.83 -17.94 8.66
N THR A 199 -24.35 -18.19 7.46
CA THR A 199 -25.09 -19.42 7.16
C THR A 199 -24.91 -19.79 5.68
N GLN A 200 -24.20 -20.88 5.41
CA GLN A 200 -24.47 -21.67 4.21
C GLN A 200 -25.29 -22.86 4.66
N ASP A 201 -26.60 -22.75 4.49
CA ASP A 201 -27.48 -23.91 4.44
C ASP A 201 -27.03 -24.81 3.29
N VAL A 202 -26.82 -26.06 3.64
CA VAL A 202 -26.49 -27.19 2.77
C VAL A 202 -27.61 -27.36 1.72
N PRO A 203 -27.34 -27.37 0.40
CA PRO A 203 -28.30 -27.87 -0.55
C PRO A 203 -28.15 -29.39 -0.65
N SER A 204 -28.96 -30.10 0.12
CA SER A 204 -29.22 -31.53 -0.11
C SER A 204 -30.17 -31.66 -1.30
N SER A 205 -29.74 -32.39 -2.33
CA SER A 205 -30.56 -32.72 -3.50
C SER A 205 -31.70 -33.66 -3.11
N ASN A 206 -32.95 -33.34 -3.46
CA ASN A 206 -33.68 -34.03 -4.54
C ASN A 206 -35.17 -33.65 -4.68
N THR A 207 -35.58 -33.69 -5.96
CA THR A 207 -36.91 -34.00 -6.53
C THR A 207 -38.04 -32.95 -6.56
N ASN A 208 -38.30 -32.52 -7.80
CA ASN A 208 -39.60 -32.39 -8.47
C ASN A 208 -40.74 -31.67 -7.74
N GLN A 209 -40.97 -30.39 -8.12
CA GLN A 209 -42.30 -29.91 -8.51
C GLN A 209 -42.24 -28.50 -9.12
N LYS A 210 -42.79 -28.37 -10.33
CA LYS A 210 -43.11 -27.12 -11.03
C LYS A 210 -44.39 -26.54 -10.41
N PRO A 211 -44.46 -25.23 -10.12
CA PRO A 211 -45.49 -24.44 -10.78
C PRO A 211 -45.02 -23.05 -11.26
N ASN A 212 -45.66 -22.68 -12.36
CA ASN A 212 -45.72 -21.39 -13.05
C ASN A 212 -46.27 -20.26 -12.14
N ILE A 213 -45.66 -19.06 -12.13
CA ILE A 213 -46.33 -17.74 -11.94
C ILE A 213 -45.40 -16.60 -12.41
N GLN A 214 -46.05 -15.62 -13.03
CA GLN A 214 -45.67 -14.42 -13.78
C GLN A 214 -44.91 -13.32 -12.98
N PRO A 215 -44.16 -12.40 -13.63
CA PRO A 215 -43.25 -11.48 -12.93
C PRO A 215 -43.97 -10.26 -12.33
N THR A 216 -43.83 -10.06 -11.02
CA THR A 216 -44.23 -8.82 -10.34
C THR A 216 -43.08 -7.82 -10.26
N SER A 217 -43.37 -6.65 -10.81
CA SER A 217 -42.59 -5.42 -10.82
C SER A 217 -42.71 -4.63 -9.50
N LYS A 218 -41.68 -3.82 -9.22
CA LYS A 218 -41.57 -2.66 -8.29
C LYS A 218 -41.19 -2.91 -6.83
N SER A 219 -40.09 -2.26 -6.44
CA SER A 219 -40.20 -1.14 -5.50
C SER A 219 -39.15 -0.07 -5.82
N ASN A 220 -39.60 1.03 -6.41
CA ASN A 220 -38.86 2.28 -6.48
C ASN A 220 -39.08 2.99 -5.13
N SER A 221 -38.00 3.19 -4.37
CA SER A 221 -38.05 3.95 -3.13
C SER A 221 -38.45 5.40 -3.42
N LEU A 222 -39.62 5.78 -2.91
CA LEU A 222 -40.12 7.16 -2.85
C LEU A 222 -39.09 8.05 -2.13
N VAL A 223 -38.70 9.15 -2.77
CA VAL A 223 -38.07 10.28 -2.09
C VAL A 223 -39.17 10.96 -1.26
N PRO A 224 -38.99 11.18 0.05
CA PRO A 224 -40.00 11.84 0.88
C PRO A 224 -40.23 13.28 0.40
N PRO A 225 -41.50 13.74 0.30
CA PRO A 225 -41.81 15.12 -0.03
C PRO A 225 -41.19 16.08 1.00
N GLY A 226 -40.43 17.06 0.52
CA GLY A 226 -39.70 18.05 1.32
C GLY A 226 -38.21 17.74 1.57
N SER A 227 -37.67 16.61 1.09
CA SER A 227 -36.26 16.29 1.34
C SER A 227 -35.30 17.16 0.53
N LYS A 228 -34.08 17.39 1.05
CA LYS A 228 -33.00 18.09 0.31
C LYS A 228 -32.70 17.44 -1.05
N ARG A 229 -32.93 16.12 -1.20
CA ARG A 229 -32.74 15.41 -2.48
C ARG A 229 -33.80 15.77 -3.52
N GLU A 230 -35.03 16.07 -3.10
CA GLU A 230 -36.09 16.52 -4.02
C GLU A 230 -35.79 17.91 -4.60
N LYS A 231 -35.30 18.83 -3.76
CA LYS A 231 -34.93 20.18 -4.20
C LYS A 231 -33.79 20.17 -5.23
N ILE A 232 -32.82 19.27 -5.07
CA ILE A 232 -31.70 19.12 -6.02
C ILE A 232 -32.19 18.51 -7.34
N LEU A 233 -33.05 17.49 -7.31
CA LEU A 233 -33.58 16.86 -8.52
C LEU A 233 -34.45 17.82 -9.33
N ASN A 234 -35.26 18.65 -8.67
CA ASN A 234 -36.08 19.67 -9.35
C ASN A 234 -35.22 20.78 -9.97
N ALA A 235 -34.12 21.19 -9.31
CA ALA A 235 -33.19 22.18 -9.86
C ALA A 235 -32.43 21.65 -11.10
N LEU A 236 -32.05 20.37 -11.09
CA LEU A 236 -31.37 19.74 -12.23
C LEU A 236 -32.31 19.52 -13.42
N GLY A 237 -33.57 19.14 -13.18
CA GLY A 237 -34.57 18.98 -14.25
C GLY A 237 -34.87 20.28 -15.02
N GLY A 238 -34.87 21.42 -14.34
CA GLY A 238 -35.08 22.74 -14.97
C GLY A 238 -33.94 23.18 -15.89
N LEU A 239 -32.70 22.76 -15.62
CA LEU A 239 -31.54 23.07 -16.44
C LEU A 239 -31.51 22.29 -17.75
N PHE A 240 -31.99 21.04 -17.76
CA PHE A 240 -32.02 20.22 -18.98
C PHE A 240 -33.05 20.70 -20.02
N ASN A 241 -34.22 21.20 -19.58
CA ASN A 241 -35.22 21.74 -20.52
C ASN A 241 -34.80 23.08 -21.15
N LYS A 242 -33.93 23.84 -20.50
CA LYS A 242 -33.45 25.13 -21.03
C LYS A 242 -32.37 24.98 -22.12
N ILE A 243 -31.72 23.82 -22.20
CA ILE A 243 -30.66 23.55 -23.19
C ILE A 243 -31.25 22.99 -24.51
N GLN A 244 -32.41 22.34 -24.49
CA GLN A 244 -33.04 21.79 -25.70
C GLN A 244 -34.06 22.73 -26.39
N GLY A 245 -34.46 23.83 -25.76
CA GLY A 245 -35.40 24.81 -26.34
C GLY A 245 -34.77 25.89 -27.24
N GLY A 246 -33.46 25.84 -27.50
CA GLY A 246 -32.71 26.92 -28.15
C GLY A 246 -32.16 26.63 -29.56
N ARG A 247 -32.64 25.58 -30.23
CA ARG A 247 -32.38 25.38 -31.67
C ARG A 247 -33.69 25.39 -32.45
N LYS A 248 -34.10 26.59 -32.86
CA LYS A 248 -34.86 26.84 -34.08
C LYS A 248 -34.20 27.99 -34.81
#